data_AF-A0A4D5RNB6-F1
#
_entry.id   AF-A0A4D5RNB6-F1
#
_cell.length_a   1.000
_cell.length_b   1.000
_cell.length_c   1.000
_cell.angle_alpha   90.00
_cell.angle_beta   90.00
_cell.angle_gamma   90.00
#
_symmetry.space_group_name_H-M   'P 1'
#
loop_
_entity.id
_entity.type
_entity.pdbx_description
1 polymer ?
#
loop_
_entity_poly.entity_id
_entity_poly.type
_entity_poly.pdbx_seq_one_letter_code
_entity_poly.pdbx_strand_id
1 'polypeptide(L)'
;PINTTTLYRSVLGSFVVNDVFHRLRKYPVRTASKNFFVRFHCEVLPVKTWLIKKGFYEPWSRNCVLCPAPETLQHVFLYYTNAELFWAELRAVLKIDLYIEWKTAKFLQFGDRAWELLALLGLHAIWRSRTDHLEVREGAKPAWQHFCDGFVYVSSLLEATEQQGLEGWSEFRARLNKRALKTRRTNISQ
;
A
#
# COMPACT_ATOMS: atom_id res chain seq x y z
N PRO A 1 39.44 19.62 11.70
CA PRO A 1 38.11 19.03 11.99
C PRO A 1 37.13 19.35 10.86
N ILE A 2 36.87 18.35 10.00
CA ILE A 2 36.01 18.49 8.82
C ILE A 2 34.56 18.48 9.31
N ASN A 3 33.84 19.57 9.05
CA ASN A 3 32.45 19.76 9.42
C ASN A 3 31.55 18.98 8.43
N THR A 4 31.09 17.80 8.81
CA THR A 4 30.12 17.02 8.04
C THR A 4 28.71 17.48 8.40
N THR A 5 28.25 18.58 7.79
CA THR A 5 26.82 18.93 7.81
C THR A 5 26.21 18.47 6.49
N THR A 6 25.53 17.33 6.55
CA THR A 6 24.88 16.65 5.43
C THR A 6 23.91 17.60 4.72
N LEU A 7 24.14 17.79 3.42
CA LEU A 7 23.33 18.58 2.49
C LEU A 7 21.93 17.96 2.30
N TYR A 8 21.01 18.23 3.21
CA TYR A 8 19.57 18.19 2.92
C TYR A 8 18.98 19.59 3.10
N ARG A 9 19.64 20.60 2.52
CA ARG A 9 19.09 21.95 2.48
C ARG A 9 18.18 22.07 1.26
N SER A 10 16.89 22.02 1.55
CA SER A 10 15.75 22.42 0.72
C SER A 10 16.10 23.37 -0.43
N VAL A 11 15.93 22.89 -1.66
CA VAL A 11 15.84 23.76 -2.83
C VAL A 11 14.39 24.20 -2.97
N LEU A 12 14.21 25.52 -3.03
CA LEU A 12 12.96 26.25 -3.24
C LEU A 12 12.06 25.58 -4.29
N GLY A 13 10.79 25.38 -3.95
CA GLY A 13 9.71 25.07 -4.91
C GLY A 13 8.69 24.01 -4.52
N SER A 14 8.74 23.41 -3.32
CA SER A 14 8.03 22.14 -3.03
C SER A 14 7.04 22.17 -1.85
N PHE A 15 6.25 23.23 -1.68
CA PHE A 15 5.29 23.31 -0.57
C PHE A 15 4.27 22.14 -0.54
N VAL A 16 3.95 21.55 -1.70
CA VAL A 16 3.04 20.39 -1.82
C VAL A 16 3.72 19.05 -1.51
N VAL A 17 5.05 18.95 -1.69
CA VAL A 17 5.80 17.69 -1.53
C VAL A 17 6.17 17.42 -0.07
N ASN A 18 6.29 18.46 0.75
CA ASN A 18 6.74 18.35 2.14
C ASN A 18 5.67 17.86 3.13
N ASP A 19 4.40 17.82 2.75
CA ASP A 19 3.32 17.48 3.71
C ASP A 19 3.05 15.96 3.83
N VAL A 20 3.49 15.14 2.87
CA VAL A 20 3.14 13.69 2.88
C VAL A 20 3.56 12.98 4.16
N PHE A 21 4.76 13.28 4.68
CA PHE A 21 5.24 12.67 5.93
C PHE A 21 4.54 13.25 7.17
N HIS A 22 4.14 14.52 7.13
CA HIS A 22 3.32 15.13 8.18
C HIS A 22 1.93 14.48 8.24
N ARG A 23 1.28 14.25 7.09
CA ARG A 23 0.02 13.49 7.01
C ARG A 23 0.19 12.03 7.46
N LEU A 24 1.22 11.35 6.97
CA LEU A 24 1.53 9.96 7.33
C LEU A 24 1.68 9.76 8.84
N ARG A 25 2.30 10.74 9.54
CA ARG A 25 2.44 10.69 10.99
C ARG A 25 1.08 10.67 11.69
N LYS A 26 0.11 11.42 11.19
CA LYS A 26 -1.26 11.53 11.72
C LYS A 26 -2.17 10.36 11.36
N TYR A 27 -1.81 9.53 10.38
CA TYR A 27 -2.65 8.39 10.00
C TYR A 27 -2.70 7.30 11.11
N PRO A 28 -3.89 6.78 11.44
CA PRO A 28 -4.09 5.74 12.44
C PRO A 28 -3.75 4.34 11.91
N VAL A 29 -2.57 4.18 11.30
CA VAL A 29 -2.09 2.89 10.78
C VAL A 29 -0.92 2.37 11.62
N ARG A 30 -0.67 1.06 11.54
CA ARG A 30 0.48 0.43 12.20
C ARG A 30 1.78 1.10 11.76
N THR A 31 2.76 1.17 12.66
CA THR A 31 4.12 1.69 12.37
C THR A 31 4.76 0.98 11.18
N ALA A 32 4.50 -0.32 11.01
CA ALA A 32 4.95 -1.08 9.83
C ALA A 32 4.44 -0.49 8.51
N SER A 33 3.19 -0.05 8.43
CA SER A 33 2.63 0.61 7.24
C SER A 33 3.30 1.96 6.97
N LYS A 34 3.62 2.73 8.04
CA LYS A 34 4.34 4.01 7.90
C LYS A 34 5.76 3.79 7.39
N ASN A 35 6.49 2.84 7.99
CA ASN A 35 7.86 2.49 7.58
C ASN A 35 7.90 1.95 6.15
N PHE A 36 6.94 1.10 5.79
CA PHE A 36 6.75 0.65 4.42
C PHE A 36 6.59 1.84 3.48
N PHE A 37 5.69 2.78 3.80
CA PHE A 37 5.41 3.91 2.92
C PHE A 37 6.62 4.84 2.74
N VAL A 38 7.38 5.10 3.80
CA VAL A 38 8.64 5.88 3.67
C VAL A 38 9.59 5.21 2.69
N ARG A 39 9.75 3.89 2.77
CA ARG A 39 10.61 3.13 1.84
C ARG A 39 10.05 3.12 0.41
N PHE A 40 8.74 3.01 0.26
CA PHE A 40 8.04 3.10 -1.01
C PHE A 40 8.26 4.47 -1.67
N HIS A 41 8.02 5.55 -0.92
CA HIS A 41 8.20 6.93 -1.36
C HIS A 41 9.63 7.23 -1.80
N CYS A 42 10.62 6.74 -1.04
CA CYS A 42 12.04 6.88 -1.36
C CYS A 42 12.52 5.91 -2.43
N GLU A 43 11.66 5.04 -2.97
CA GLU A 43 11.99 4.04 -4.00
C GLU A 43 13.12 3.08 -3.58
N VAL A 44 13.13 2.69 -2.30
CA VAL A 44 14.13 1.79 -1.69
C VAL A 44 13.56 0.44 -1.25
N LEU A 45 12.40 0.06 -1.79
CA LEU A 45 11.88 -1.28 -1.60
C LEU A 45 12.67 -2.28 -2.47
N PRO A 46 12.99 -3.46 -1.93
CA PRO A 46 13.84 -4.46 -2.59
C PRO A 46 13.04 -5.25 -3.65
N VAL A 47 12.65 -4.58 -4.72
CA VAL A 47 12.22 -5.24 -5.97
C VAL A 47 13.45 -5.72 -6.73
N LYS A 48 13.29 -6.73 -7.60
CA LYS A 48 14.42 -7.38 -8.29
C LYS A 48 15.29 -6.38 -9.05
N THR A 49 14.67 -5.46 -9.79
CA THR A 49 15.41 -4.43 -10.54
C THR A 49 16.20 -3.49 -9.63
N TRP A 50 15.69 -3.18 -8.43
CA TRP A 50 16.40 -2.38 -7.44
C TRP A 50 17.57 -3.15 -6.83
N LEU A 51 17.37 -4.43 -6.48
CA LEU A 51 18.41 -5.30 -5.93
C LEU A 51 19.59 -5.41 -6.89
N ILE A 52 19.33 -5.73 -8.16
CA ILE A 52 20.35 -5.81 -9.21
C ILE A 52 21.07 -4.47 -9.39
N LYS A 53 20.33 -3.35 -9.43
CA LYS A 53 20.91 -2.01 -9.53
C LYS A 53 21.83 -1.68 -8.35
N LYS A 54 21.59 -2.26 -7.17
CA LYS A 54 22.40 -2.10 -5.96
C LYS A 54 23.54 -3.11 -5.85
N GLY A 55 23.72 -3.98 -6.85
CA GLY A 55 24.79 -4.99 -6.87
C GLY A 55 24.45 -6.26 -6.09
N PHE A 56 23.21 -6.45 -5.66
CA PHE A 56 22.79 -7.73 -5.10
C PHE A 56 22.58 -8.76 -6.20
N TYR A 57 22.92 -10.01 -5.89
CA TYR A 57 22.69 -11.15 -6.77
C TYR A 57 21.20 -11.54 -6.77
N GLU A 58 20.60 -11.62 -7.96
CA GLU A 58 19.23 -12.11 -8.17
C GLU A 58 19.31 -13.39 -9.03
N PRO A 59 19.11 -14.59 -8.42
CA PRO A 59 19.47 -15.87 -9.05
C PRO A 59 18.60 -16.25 -10.26
N TRP A 60 17.37 -15.75 -10.33
CA TRP A 60 16.40 -16.23 -11.33
C TRP A 60 16.32 -15.32 -12.55
N SER A 61 15.84 -14.10 -12.34
CA SER A 61 15.59 -13.14 -13.40
C SER A 61 15.26 -11.80 -12.79
N ARG A 62 15.57 -10.73 -13.53
CA ARG A 62 15.08 -9.36 -13.27
C ARG A 62 13.56 -9.20 -13.44
N ASN A 63 12.90 -10.20 -14.04
CA ASN A 63 11.49 -10.14 -14.39
C ASN A 63 10.58 -10.59 -13.25
N CYS A 64 9.32 -10.15 -13.35
CA CYS A 64 8.23 -10.59 -12.49
C CYS A 64 7.99 -12.10 -12.63
N VAL A 65 7.45 -12.72 -11.58
CA VAL A 65 7.18 -14.17 -11.56
C VAL A 65 6.02 -14.56 -12.48
N LEU A 66 5.02 -13.68 -12.66
CA LEU A 66 3.82 -13.99 -13.45
C LEU A 66 3.83 -13.41 -14.86
N CYS A 67 4.77 -12.52 -15.20
CA CYS A 67 4.81 -11.92 -16.52
C CYS A 67 6.26 -11.61 -16.96
N PRO A 68 6.54 -11.53 -18.27
CA PRO A 68 7.89 -11.32 -18.79
C PRO A 68 8.41 -9.88 -18.62
N ALA A 69 7.75 -9.03 -17.82
CA ALA A 69 8.16 -7.65 -17.60
C ALA A 69 9.18 -7.53 -16.45
N PRO A 70 10.14 -6.58 -16.51
CA PRO A 70 11.04 -6.29 -15.40
C PRO A 70 10.28 -5.91 -14.12
N GLU A 71 10.66 -6.49 -12.99
CA GLU A 71 10.00 -6.22 -11.72
C GLU A 71 10.50 -4.90 -11.13
N THR A 72 9.86 -3.81 -11.54
CA THR A 72 10.04 -2.46 -10.99
C THR A 72 9.01 -2.19 -9.89
N LEU A 73 9.18 -1.11 -9.12
CA LEU A 73 8.17 -0.70 -8.14
C LEU A 73 6.84 -0.40 -8.80
N GLN A 74 6.86 0.39 -9.87
CA GLN A 74 5.65 0.72 -10.62
C GLN A 74 4.96 -0.54 -11.15
N HIS A 75 5.73 -1.52 -11.64
CA HIS A 75 5.17 -2.80 -12.06
C HIS A 75 4.49 -3.52 -10.90
N VAL A 76 5.17 -3.72 -9.76
CA VAL A 76 4.63 -4.44 -8.59
C VAL A 76 3.32 -3.85 -8.08
N PHE A 77 3.18 -2.52 -8.07
CA PHE A 77 2.02 -1.86 -7.48
C PHE A 77 0.90 -1.52 -8.46
N LEU A 78 1.18 -1.38 -9.77
CA LEU A 78 0.20 -0.91 -10.75
C LEU A 78 -0.10 -1.90 -11.87
N TYR A 79 0.90 -2.62 -12.37
CA TYR A 79 0.80 -3.39 -13.63
C TYR A 79 0.94 -4.90 -13.43
N TYR A 80 1.27 -5.33 -12.23
CA TYR A 80 1.29 -6.73 -11.87
C TYR A 80 -0.13 -7.23 -11.71
N THR A 81 -0.46 -8.39 -12.29
CA THR A 81 -1.84 -8.92 -12.34
C THR A 81 -2.52 -8.96 -10.98
N ASN A 82 -1.82 -9.39 -9.91
CA ASN A 82 -2.41 -9.41 -8.58
C ASN A 82 -2.69 -8.01 -8.02
N ALA A 83 -1.89 -7.01 -8.40
CA ALA A 83 -2.13 -5.62 -8.02
C ALA A 83 -3.33 -5.04 -8.78
N GLU A 84 -3.42 -5.27 -10.10
CA GLU A 84 -4.57 -4.84 -10.91
C GLU A 84 -5.88 -5.44 -10.40
N LEU A 85 -5.89 -6.75 -10.14
CA LEU A 85 -7.04 -7.46 -9.56
C LEU A 85 -7.39 -6.89 -8.19
N PHE A 86 -6.40 -6.67 -7.33
CA PHE A 86 -6.63 -6.08 -6.00
C PHE A 86 -7.29 -4.70 -6.09
N TRP A 87 -6.78 -3.80 -6.93
CA TRP A 87 -7.34 -2.46 -7.07
C TRP A 87 -8.74 -2.48 -7.71
N ALA A 88 -8.96 -3.34 -8.70
CA ALA A 88 -10.29 -3.53 -9.30
C ALA A 88 -11.29 -4.07 -8.27
N GLU A 89 -10.88 -5.06 -7.47
CA GLU A 89 -11.68 -5.61 -6.40
C GLU A 89 -12.00 -4.56 -5.33
N LEU A 90 -11.02 -3.77 -4.91
CA LEU A 90 -11.21 -2.70 -3.93
C LEU A 90 -12.26 -1.69 -4.41
N ARG A 91 -12.13 -1.20 -5.65
CA ARG A 91 -13.11 -0.29 -6.26
C ARG A 91 -14.50 -0.91 -6.33
N ALA A 92 -14.61 -2.16 -6.77
CA ALA A 92 -15.89 -2.85 -6.90
C ALA A 92 -16.59 -3.07 -5.55
N VAL A 93 -15.83 -3.43 -4.52
CA VAL A 93 -16.36 -3.69 -3.17
C VAL A 93 -16.76 -2.41 -2.47
N LEU A 94 -15.87 -1.43 -2.48
CA LEU A 94 -16.08 -0.17 -1.80
C LEU A 94 -16.94 0.80 -2.61
N LYS A 95 -17.25 0.50 -3.88
CA LYS A 95 -17.96 1.38 -4.82
C LYS A 95 -17.36 2.79 -4.82
N ILE A 96 -16.06 2.85 -5.05
CA ILE A 96 -15.28 4.09 -5.13
C ILE A 96 -14.50 4.12 -6.45
N ASP A 97 -14.24 5.34 -6.93
CA ASP A 97 -13.46 5.60 -8.14
C ASP A 97 -11.99 5.86 -7.79
N LEU A 98 -11.40 4.98 -6.98
CA LEU A 98 -10.00 5.05 -6.57
C LEU A 98 -9.09 4.42 -7.63
N TYR A 99 -8.50 5.27 -8.47
CA TYR A 99 -7.51 4.88 -9.47
C TYR A 99 -6.11 5.26 -8.97
N ILE A 100 -5.22 4.27 -8.98
CA ILE A 100 -3.87 4.45 -8.48
C ILE A 100 -2.96 4.79 -9.66
N GLU A 101 -2.38 5.98 -9.61
CA GLU A 101 -1.31 6.39 -10.52
C GLU A 101 0.00 6.44 -9.75
N TRP A 102 1.13 6.34 -10.45
CA TRP A 102 2.44 6.34 -9.81
C TRP A 102 2.67 7.61 -8.97
N LYS A 103 2.32 8.77 -9.53
CA LYS A 103 2.47 10.07 -8.85
C LYS A 103 1.57 10.17 -7.62
N THR A 104 0.29 9.84 -7.74
CA THR A 104 -0.66 9.92 -6.62
C THR A 104 -0.34 8.92 -5.51
N ALA A 105 0.09 7.71 -5.86
CA ALA A 105 0.57 6.71 -4.91
C ALA A 105 1.81 7.21 -4.15
N LYS A 106 2.82 7.73 -4.86
CA LYS A 106 4.10 8.16 -4.27
C LYS A 106 3.93 9.26 -3.23
N PHE A 107 2.94 10.14 -3.41
CA PHE A 107 2.69 11.27 -2.51
C PHE A 107 1.43 11.15 -1.66
N LEU A 108 0.74 10.00 -1.70
CA LEU A 108 -0.60 9.79 -1.11
C LEU A 108 -1.48 11.03 -1.32
N GLN A 109 -1.73 11.37 -2.57
CA GLN A 109 -2.52 12.55 -2.93
C GLN A 109 -3.77 12.10 -3.67
N PHE A 110 -4.82 11.79 -2.90
CA PHE A 110 -6.09 11.25 -3.40
C PHE A 110 -7.29 12.17 -3.09
N GLY A 111 -7.04 13.39 -2.62
CA GLY A 111 -8.06 14.40 -2.34
C GLY A 111 -8.81 14.21 -1.02
N ASP A 112 -9.10 12.97 -0.64
CA ASP A 112 -9.74 12.59 0.62
C ASP A 112 -8.80 11.73 1.50
N ARG A 113 -8.72 12.06 2.79
CA ARG A 113 -7.93 11.32 3.79
C ARG A 113 -8.38 9.86 3.91
N ALA A 114 -9.66 9.56 3.72
CA ALA A 114 -10.14 8.19 3.72
C ALA A 114 -9.58 7.40 2.52
N TRP A 115 -9.51 8.04 1.34
CA TRP A 115 -8.94 7.44 0.13
C TRP A 115 -7.42 7.28 0.25
N GLU A 116 -6.73 8.26 0.83
CA GLU A 116 -5.30 8.15 1.15
C GLU A 116 -5.00 6.97 2.08
N LEU A 117 -5.84 6.73 3.10
CA LEU A 117 -5.72 5.58 3.99
C LEU A 117 -6.00 4.26 3.27
N LEU A 118 -7.04 4.19 2.44
CA LEU A 118 -7.34 3.01 1.64
C LEU A 118 -6.18 2.68 0.68
N ALA A 119 -5.64 3.69 0.00
CA ALA A 119 -4.48 3.55 -0.87
C ALA A 119 -3.23 3.09 -0.10
N LEU A 120 -2.95 3.68 1.07
CA LEU A 120 -1.83 3.29 1.92
C LEU A 120 -1.95 1.84 2.39
N LEU A 121 -3.13 1.43 2.86
CA LEU A 121 -3.40 0.05 3.27
C LEU A 121 -3.26 -0.91 2.08
N GLY A 122 -3.79 -0.54 0.91
CA GLY A 122 -3.71 -1.36 -0.30
C GLY A 122 -2.29 -1.54 -0.82
N LEU A 123 -1.50 -0.46 -0.88
CA LEU A 123 -0.09 -0.52 -1.24
C LEU A 123 0.67 -1.42 -0.28
N HIS A 124 0.48 -1.25 1.04
CA HIS A 124 1.17 -2.10 2.02
C HIS A 124 0.73 -3.57 1.89
N ALA A 125 -0.55 -3.83 1.64
CA ALA A 125 -1.09 -5.18 1.50
C ALA A 125 -0.54 -5.90 0.25
N ILE A 126 -0.43 -5.22 -0.88
CA ILE A 126 0.22 -5.75 -2.09
C ILE A 126 1.68 -6.11 -1.79
N TRP A 127 2.40 -5.19 -1.13
CA TRP A 127 3.80 -5.43 -0.78
C TRP A 127 3.97 -6.63 0.16
N ARG A 128 3.11 -6.73 1.18
CA ARG A 128 3.12 -7.85 2.13
C ARG A 128 2.85 -9.18 1.44
N SER A 129 1.83 -9.24 0.56
CA SER A 129 1.51 -10.46 -0.17
C SER A 129 2.65 -10.90 -1.10
N ARG A 130 3.28 -9.96 -1.83
CA ARG A 130 4.49 -10.26 -2.62
C ARG A 130 5.62 -10.78 -1.74
N THR A 131 5.88 -10.12 -0.62
CA THR A 131 6.99 -10.48 0.28
C THR A 131 6.78 -11.86 0.90
N ASP A 132 5.56 -12.16 1.37
CA ASP A 132 5.22 -13.46 1.93
C ASP A 132 5.43 -14.59 0.89
N HIS A 133 5.09 -14.35 -0.38
CA HIS A 133 5.31 -15.32 -1.46
C HIS A 133 6.80 -15.55 -1.77
N LEU A 134 7.59 -14.47 -1.84
CA LEU A 134 9.04 -14.56 -2.11
C LEU A 134 9.82 -15.20 -0.97
N GLU A 135 9.44 -14.91 0.27
CA GLU A 135 10.05 -15.46 1.47
C GLU A 135 9.49 -16.85 1.83
N VAL A 136 8.55 -17.38 1.04
CA VAL A 136 7.88 -18.68 1.25
C VAL A 136 7.37 -18.80 2.69
N ARG A 137 6.72 -17.74 3.18
CA ARG A 137 6.24 -17.72 4.56
C ARG A 137 5.12 -18.73 4.77
N GLU A 138 5.22 -19.52 5.84
CA GLU A 138 4.11 -20.35 6.29
C GLU A 138 2.88 -19.47 6.58
N GLY A 139 1.73 -19.85 6.04
CA GLY A 139 0.50 -19.05 6.15
C GLY A 139 0.51 -17.74 5.37
N ALA A 140 1.27 -17.66 4.27
CA ALA A 140 1.27 -16.51 3.36
C ALA A 140 -0.16 -16.09 2.98
N LYS A 141 -0.46 -14.80 3.12
CA LYS A 141 -1.80 -14.26 2.88
C LYS A 141 -1.89 -13.53 1.53
N PRO A 142 -3.04 -13.61 0.84
CA PRO A 142 -3.29 -12.77 -0.31
C PRO A 142 -3.41 -11.29 0.09
N ALA A 143 -3.15 -10.39 -0.85
CA ALA A 143 -3.23 -8.94 -0.61
C ALA A 143 -4.57 -8.52 0.01
N TRP A 144 -5.69 -9.10 -0.44
CA TRP A 144 -7.01 -8.79 0.12
C TRP A 144 -7.13 -9.07 1.62
N GLN A 145 -6.51 -10.14 2.12
CA GLN A 145 -6.56 -10.48 3.54
C GLN A 145 -5.66 -9.54 4.37
N HIS A 146 -4.45 -9.22 3.89
CA HIS A 146 -3.61 -8.18 4.51
C HIS A 146 -4.30 -6.82 4.57
N PHE A 147 -5.02 -6.46 3.51
CA PHE A 147 -5.81 -5.23 3.46
C PHE A 147 -6.93 -5.24 4.51
N CYS A 148 -7.72 -6.31 4.58
CA CYS A 148 -8.77 -6.48 5.59
C CYS A 148 -8.22 -6.38 7.02
N ASP A 149 -7.10 -7.06 7.32
CA ASP A 149 -6.45 -7.01 8.64
C ASP A 149 -6.02 -5.58 9.00
N GLY A 150 -5.47 -4.84 8.03
CA GLY A 150 -5.12 -3.43 8.18
C GLY A 150 -6.34 -2.52 8.37
N PHE A 151 -7.40 -2.75 7.62
CA PHE A 151 -8.65 -1.99 7.70
C PHE A 151 -9.37 -2.19 9.04
N VAL A 152 -9.41 -3.43 9.56
CA VAL A 152 -9.97 -3.74 10.88
C VAL A 152 -9.18 -3.03 11.97
N TYR A 153 -7.85 -3.05 11.88
CA TYR A 153 -6.99 -2.32 12.81
C TYR A 153 -7.32 -0.82 12.82
N VAL A 154 -7.34 -0.17 11.64
CA VAL A 154 -7.69 1.26 11.53
C VAL A 154 -9.08 1.52 12.11
N SER A 155 -10.07 0.69 11.77
CA SER A 155 -11.45 0.84 12.25
C SER A 155 -11.53 0.80 13.77
N SER A 156 -10.79 -0.11 14.42
CA SER A 156 -10.76 -0.22 15.88
C SER A 156 -10.17 1.04 16.56
N LEU A 157 -9.18 1.68 15.92
CA LEU A 157 -8.61 2.93 16.42
C LEU A 157 -9.54 4.12 16.25
N LEU A 158 -10.34 4.14 15.19
CA LEU A 158 -11.33 5.19 14.94
C LEU A 158 -12.52 5.10 15.87
N GLU A 159 -12.93 3.89 16.28
CA GLU A 159 -13.93 3.73 17.34
C GLU A 159 -13.44 4.30 18.68
N ALA A 160 -12.14 4.21 18.94
CA ALA A 160 -11.54 4.72 20.17
C ALA A 160 -11.18 6.23 20.11
N THR A 161 -11.19 6.86 18.93
CA THR A 161 -10.70 8.22 18.74
C THR A 161 -11.57 8.99 17.74
N GLU A 162 -12.16 10.12 18.13
CA GLU A 162 -12.78 11.02 17.16
C GLU A 162 -11.72 11.61 16.23
N GLN A 163 -11.75 11.22 14.94
CA GLN A 163 -10.84 11.74 13.93
C GLN A 163 -11.62 12.39 12.77
N GLN A 164 -11.36 13.68 12.54
CA GLN A 164 -11.90 14.45 11.42
C GLN A 164 -11.37 13.93 10.06
N GLY A 165 -12.22 14.00 9.02
CA GLY A 165 -11.86 13.63 7.65
C GLY A 165 -11.98 12.13 7.32
N LEU A 166 -12.83 11.39 8.04
CA LEU A 166 -13.10 9.97 7.80
C LEU A 166 -14.60 9.65 7.73
N GLU A 167 -15.38 10.63 7.28
CA GLU A 167 -16.86 10.61 7.30
C GLU A 167 -17.45 9.44 6.47
N GLY A 168 -16.71 8.91 5.48
CA GLY A 168 -17.10 7.73 4.70
C GLY A 168 -16.62 6.38 5.23
N TRP A 169 -15.85 6.33 6.32
CA TRP A 169 -15.18 5.10 6.77
C TRP A 169 -16.14 4.02 7.27
N SER A 170 -17.21 4.42 7.95
CA SER A 170 -18.27 3.51 8.42
C SER A 170 -18.97 2.78 7.28
N GLU A 171 -19.24 3.51 6.18
CA GLU A 171 -19.83 2.95 4.96
C GLU A 171 -18.88 1.95 4.29
N PHE A 172 -17.57 2.23 4.23
CA PHE A 172 -16.58 1.27 3.75
C PHE A 172 -16.58 -0.02 4.57
N ARG A 173 -16.68 0.10 5.90
CA ARG A 173 -16.77 -1.06 6.79
C ARG A 173 -18.03 -1.89 6.53
N ALA A 174 -19.18 -1.25 6.36
CA ALA A 174 -20.43 -1.93 6.03
C ALA A 174 -20.32 -2.71 4.71
N ARG A 175 -19.71 -2.11 3.67
CA ARG A 175 -19.48 -2.75 2.37
C ARG A 175 -18.53 -3.95 2.46
N LEU A 176 -17.43 -3.84 3.22
CA LEU A 176 -16.50 -4.95 3.45
C LEU A 176 -17.16 -6.11 4.20
N ASN A 177 -17.93 -5.83 5.25
CA ASN A 177 -18.66 -6.84 6.00
C ASN A 177 -19.69 -7.57 5.11
N LYS A 178 -20.41 -6.83 4.25
CA LYS A 178 -21.37 -7.42 3.30
C LYS A 178 -20.67 -8.38 2.33
N ARG A 179 -19.48 -8.04 1.82
CA ARG A 179 -18.66 -8.95 1.00
C ARG A 179 -18.29 -10.20 1.78
N ALA A 180 -17.76 -10.05 3.00
CA ALA A 180 -17.34 -11.19 3.84
C ALA A 180 -18.51 -12.16 4.11
N LEU A 181 -19.70 -11.64 4.38
CA LEU A 181 -20.92 -12.45 4.54
C LEU A 181 -21.31 -13.17 3.24
N LYS A 182 -21.20 -12.50 2.08
CA LYS A 182 -21.49 -13.11 0.77
C LYS A 182 -20.53 -14.27 0.49
N THR A 183 -19.23 -14.10 0.70
CA THR A 183 -18.21 -15.15 0.51
C THR A 183 -18.45 -16.35 1.43
N ARG A 184 -18.84 -16.13 2.68
CA ARG A 184 -19.18 -17.24 3.59
C ARG A 184 -20.41 -18.02 3.14
N ARG A 185 -21.45 -17.33 2.65
CA ARG A 185 -22.66 -18.00 2.12
C ARG A 185 -22.36 -18.83 0.88
N THR A 186 -21.55 -18.34 -0.05
CA THR A 186 -21.17 -19.10 -1.26
C THR A 186 -20.36 -20.35 -0.93
N ASN A 187 -19.55 -20.32 0.13
CA ASN A 187 -18.74 -21.48 0.53
C ASN A 187 -19.51 -22.54 1.33
N ILE A 188 -20.70 -22.21 1.86
CA ILE A 188 -21.57 -23.16 2.57
C ILE A 188 -22.55 -23.86 1.60
N SER A 189 -22.73 -23.31 0.40
CA SER A 189 -23.61 -23.86 -0.64
C SER A 189 -22.87 -24.72 -1.68
N GLN A 190 -21.61 -25.08 -1.41
CA GLN A 190 -20.77 -26.01 -2.18
C GLN A 190 -20.42 -27.20 -1.29
#